data_AF-A0A948AJJ3-F1
#
_entry.id   AF-A0A948AJJ3-F1
#
_cell.length_a   1.000
_cell.length_b   1.000
_cell.length_c   1.000
_cell.angle_alpha   90.00
_cell.angle_beta   90.00
_cell.angle_gamma   90.00
#
_symmetry.space_group_name_H-M   'P 1'
#
loop_
_entity.id
_entity.type
_entity.pdbx_description
1 polymer ?
#
loop_
_entity_poly.entity_id
_entity_poly.type
_entity_poly.pdbx_seq_one_letter_code
_entity_poly.pdbx_strand_id
1 'polypeptide(L)'
;TSPRHPVAYMYHDPCHTPIKLHNPIKTVQTLMGSDVKLSERCCGESGTFAASRPDIATQVRFRKAEEIDRVAGGLRETRAGGEKTKVKVLTTCPSCLQGLDRYAEDSKIEADYIVVELARLKLGENWLNDFVAKANAGGIERVLL
;
A
#
# COMPACT_ATOMS: atom_id res chain seq x y z
N THR A 1 -7.24 22.90 8.17
CA THR A 1 -5.96 22.50 7.55
C THR A 1 -5.67 21.06 7.96
N SER A 2 -5.76 20.10 7.03
CA SER A 2 -5.52 18.68 7.35
C SER A 2 -4.12 18.53 8.00
N PRO A 3 -3.97 17.80 9.12
CA PRO A 3 -2.66 17.60 9.73
C PRO A 3 -1.74 16.98 8.66
N ARG A 4 -0.60 17.62 8.39
CA ARG A 4 0.37 17.10 7.44
C ARG A 4 0.88 15.76 7.98
N HIS A 5 0.37 14.66 7.42
CA HIS A 5 0.91 13.33 7.69
C HIS A 5 2.41 13.36 7.35
N PRO A 6 3.29 12.88 8.25
CA PRO A 6 4.73 12.83 8.00
C PRO A 6 5.10 11.90 6.84
N VAL A 7 4.17 11.03 6.44
CA VAL A 7 4.27 10.11 5.32
C VAL A 7 3.53 10.68 4.10
N ALA A 8 4.13 10.53 2.92
CA ALA A 8 3.48 10.74 1.63
C ALA A 8 2.97 9.41 1.08
N TYR A 9 1.77 9.44 0.50
CA TYR A 9 1.09 8.22 0.05
C TYR A 9 0.97 8.18 -1.47
N MET A 10 1.23 7.01 -2.02
CA MET A 10 0.74 6.62 -3.33
C MET A 10 -0.17 5.39 -3.21
N TYR A 11 -0.97 5.13 -4.22
CA TYR A 11 -1.90 4.00 -4.25
C TYR A 11 -1.70 3.18 -5.51
N HIS A 12 -1.53 1.87 -5.33
CA HIS A 12 -1.61 0.89 -6.40
C HIS A 12 -3.02 0.30 -6.43
N ASP A 13 -3.80 0.74 -7.41
CA ASP A 13 -5.09 0.12 -7.69
C ASP A 13 -4.88 -1.26 -8.31
N PRO A 14 -5.33 -2.35 -7.67
CA PRO A 14 -5.11 -3.69 -8.18
C PRO A 14 -5.81 -3.91 -9.52
N CYS A 15 -5.23 -4.77 -10.38
CA CYS A 15 -5.88 -5.19 -11.63
C CYS A 15 -7.29 -5.76 -11.41
N HIS A 16 -7.52 -6.38 -10.24
CA HIS A 16 -8.82 -6.85 -9.78
C HIS A 16 -9.34 -6.00 -8.62
N THR A 17 -9.49 -4.69 -8.85
CA THR A 17 -9.92 -3.74 -7.80
C THR A 17 -11.25 -4.15 -7.17
N PRO A 18 -11.37 -4.18 -5.82
CA PRO A 18 -12.63 -4.46 -5.13
C PRO A 18 -13.57 -3.24 -5.12
N ILE A 19 -13.07 -2.05 -5.46
CA ILE A 19 -13.85 -0.80 -5.45
C ILE A 19 -14.58 -0.68 -6.80
N LYS A 20 -15.83 -1.16 -6.85
CA LYS A 20 -16.63 -1.22 -8.10
C LYS A 20 -17.50 0.01 -8.37
N LEU A 21 -17.99 0.68 -7.32
CA LEU A 21 -19.01 1.72 -7.44
C LEU A 21 -18.42 3.14 -7.54
N HIS A 22 -17.22 3.34 -7.00
CA HIS A 22 -16.58 4.64 -6.92
C HIS A 22 -15.22 4.59 -7.60
N ASN A 23 -14.71 5.77 -7.98
CA ASN A 23 -13.34 5.86 -8.47
C ASN A 23 -12.36 5.45 -7.33
N PRO A 24 -11.46 4.47 -7.55
CA PRO A 24 -10.59 3.94 -6.50
C PRO A 24 -9.68 5.00 -5.87
N ILE A 25 -9.00 5.81 -6.69
CA ILE A 25 -8.07 6.82 -6.16
C ILE A 25 -8.79 7.89 -5.33
N LYS A 26 -9.97 8.37 -5.77
CA LYS A 26 -10.79 9.32 -4.99
C LYS A 26 -11.26 8.72 -3.66
N THR A 27 -11.62 7.44 -3.67
CA THR A 27 -12.04 6.72 -2.45
C THR A 27 -10.89 6.67 -1.45
N VAL A 28 -9.70 6.30 -1.91
CA VAL A 28 -8.49 6.21 -1.07
C VAL A 28 -8.09 7.59 -0.53
N GLN A 29 -8.09 8.63 -1.36
CA GLN A 29 -7.82 10.01 -0.92
C GLN A 29 -8.79 10.46 0.18
N THR A 30 -10.07 10.12 0.03
CA THR A 30 -11.12 10.44 1.01
C THR A 30 -10.87 9.70 2.33
N LEU A 31 -10.59 8.40 2.27
CA LEU A 31 -10.32 7.59 3.46
C LEU A 31 -9.06 8.06 4.21
N MET A 32 -8.00 8.36 3.46
CA MET A 32 -6.72 8.79 4.02
C MET A 32 -6.71 10.27 4.43
N GLY A 33 -7.70 11.08 4.02
CA GLY A 33 -7.74 12.51 4.31
C GLY A 33 -6.51 13.28 3.78
N SER A 34 -5.87 12.76 2.73
CA SER A 34 -4.60 13.25 2.19
C SER A 34 -4.54 13.14 0.67
N ASP A 35 -3.68 13.93 0.04
CA ASP A 35 -3.38 13.79 -1.39
C ASP A 35 -2.54 12.52 -1.60
N VAL A 36 -3.20 11.51 -2.17
CA VAL A 36 -2.61 10.22 -2.54
C VAL A 36 -2.44 10.19 -4.06
N LYS A 37 -1.24 9.84 -4.55
CA LYS A 37 -0.96 9.74 -5.98
C LYS A 37 -1.19 8.32 -6.50
N LEU A 38 -1.72 8.18 -7.70
CA LEU A 38 -1.84 6.87 -8.34
C LEU A 38 -0.45 6.39 -8.77
N SER A 39 -0.11 5.14 -8.45
CA SER A 39 1.03 4.42 -9.01
C SER A 39 0.50 3.37 -9.98
N GLU A 40 0.59 3.68 -11.27
CA GLU A 40 -0.01 2.87 -12.33
C GLU A 40 0.74 1.55 -12.55
N ARG A 41 0.26 0.76 -13.52
CA ARG A 41 0.85 -0.51 -13.97
C ARG A 41 0.76 -1.65 -12.95
N CYS A 42 0.79 -2.88 -13.49
CA CYS A 42 0.78 -4.12 -12.72
C CYS A 42 2.00 -4.22 -11.81
N CYS A 43 1.85 -4.83 -10.62
CA CYS A 43 2.96 -5.07 -9.70
C CYS A 43 3.96 -6.15 -10.17
N GLY A 44 3.62 -6.93 -11.21
CA GLY A 44 4.52 -7.94 -11.80
C GLY A 44 4.63 -9.26 -11.03
N GLU A 45 3.93 -9.42 -9.92
CA GLU A 45 4.09 -10.58 -9.01
C GLU A 45 2.76 -11.28 -8.68
N SER A 46 1.65 -10.54 -8.64
CA SER A 46 0.34 -11.06 -8.21
C SER A 46 -0.17 -12.23 -9.05
N GLY A 47 -0.89 -13.15 -8.41
CA GLY A 47 -1.53 -14.29 -9.09
C GLY A 47 -0.54 -15.31 -9.64
N THR A 48 0.56 -15.55 -8.91
CA THR A 48 1.68 -16.42 -9.31
C THR A 48 2.36 -16.04 -10.63
N PHE A 49 2.12 -14.84 -11.17
CA PHE A 49 2.60 -14.43 -12.49
C PHE A 49 4.12 -14.52 -12.62
N ALA A 50 4.87 -14.08 -11.61
CA ALA A 50 6.33 -14.14 -11.62
C ALA A 50 6.87 -15.57 -11.66
N ALA A 51 6.20 -16.51 -10.99
CA ALA A 51 6.57 -17.92 -11.01
C ALA A 51 6.15 -18.61 -12.31
N SER A 52 4.98 -18.27 -12.85
CA SER A 52 4.43 -18.91 -14.04
C SER A 52 5.05 -18.39 -15.35
N ARG A 53 5.45 -17.12 -15.41
CA ARG A 53 6.02 -16.46 -16.60
C ARG A 53 7.21 -15.56 -16.25
N PRO A 54 8.31 -16.13 -15.72
CA PRO A 54 9.51 -15.36 -15.35
C PRO A 54 10.13 -14.61 -16.55
N ASP A 55 9.92 -15.13 -17.76
CA ASP A 55 10.36 -14.53 -19.03
C ASP A 55 9.70 -13.17 -19.31
N ILE A 56 8.49 -12.94 -18.81
CA ILE A 56 7.77 -11.66 -18.95
C ILE A 56 7.83 -10.84 -17.65
N ALA A 57 7.71 -11.50 -16.50
CA ALA A 57 7.55 -10.83 -15.21
C ALA A 57 8.67 -9.87 -14.87
N THR A 58 9.91 -10.20 -15.26
CA THR A 58 11.07 -9.33 -15.08
C THR A 58 10.88 -7.96 -15.76
N GLN A 59 10.37 -7.92 -16.99
CA GLN A 59 10.12 -6.66 -17.71
C GLN A 59 8.99 -5.85 -17.08
N VAL A 60 7.92 -6.53 -16.64
CA VAL A 60 6.80 -5.89 -15.94
C VAL A 60 7.28 -5.28 -14.62
N ARG A 61 8.14 -6.00 -13.88
CA ARG A 61 8.77 -5.51 -12.66
C ARG A 61 9.58 -4.24 -12.91
N PHE A 62 10.44 -4.24 -13.93
CA PHE A 62 11.22 -3.03 -14.28
C PHE A 62 10.32 -1.83 -14.58
N ARG A 63 9.27 -2.01 -15.39
CA ARG A 63 8.32 -0.92 -15.69
C ARG A 63 7.59 -0.42 -14.45
N LYS A 64 7.27 -1.31 -13.51
CA LYS A 64 6.65 -0.91 -12.25
C LYS A 64 7.62 -0.15 -11.35
N ALA A 65 8.88 -0.55 -11.29
CA ALA A 65 9.91 0.16 -10.53
C ALA A 65 10.07 1.60 -11.06
N GLU A 66 10.20 1.78 -12.38
CA GLU A 66 10.27 3.11 -13.00
C GLU A 66 9.07 4.00 -12.61
N GLU A 67 7.87 3.43 -12.59
CA GLU A 67 6.65 4.15 -12.20
C GLU A 67 6.60 4.49 -10.71
N ILE A 68 7.03 3.58 -9.84
CA ILE A 68 7.14 3.84 -8.40
C ILE A 68 8.15 4.95 -8.13
N ASP A 69 9.32 4.89 -8.75
CA ASP A 69 10.39 5.88 -8.57
C ASP A 69 9.95 7.26 -9.06
N ARG A 70 9.27 7.32 -10.22
CA ARG A 70 8.69 8.56 -10.76
C ARG A 70 7.70 9.20 -9.78
N VAL A 71 6.77 8.41 -9.23
CA VAL A 71 5.74 8.92 -8.30
C VAL A 71 6.37 9.28 -6.95
N ALA A 72 7.29 8.47 -6.44
CA ALA A 72 8.01 8.73 -5.20
C ALA A 72 8.85 10.00 -5.28
N GLY A 73 9.57 10.22 -6.40
CA GLY A 73 10.32 11.43 -6.67
C GLY A 73 9.44 12.67 -6.63
N GLY A 74 8.32 12.68 -7.38
CA GLY A 74 7.38 13.80 -7.36
C GLY A 74 6.75 14.06 -5.97
N LEU A 75 6.49 13.00 -5.19
CA LEU A 75 6.04 13.14 -3.80
C LEU A 75 7.11 13.73 -2.88
N ARG A 76 8.39 13.39 -3.07
CA ARG A 76 9.51 13.94 -2.29
C ARG A 76 9.76 15.41 -2.65
N GLU A 77 9.70 15.79 -3.92
CA GLU A 77 9.88 17.17 -4.39
C GLU A 77 8.81 18.13 -3.85
N THR A 78 7.56 17.68 -3.75
CA THR A 78 6.44 18.51 -3.30
C THR A 78 6.36 18.68 -1.78
N ARG A 79 7.19 17.95 -1.02
CA ARG A 79 7.16 17.93 0.45
C ARG A 79 8.39 18.61 1.02
N ALA A 80 8.21 19.39 2.08
CA ALA A 80 9.31 20.10 2.76
C ALA A 80 10.42 19.18 3.28
N GLY A 81 10.13 17.89 3.49
CA GLY A 81 11.12 16.89 3.90
C GLY A 81 12.06 16.44 2.77
N GLY A 82 11.76 16.75 1.50
CA GLY A 82 12.55 16.31 0.34
C GLY A 82 12.76 14.79 0.35
N GLU A 83 14.01 14.37 0.13
CA GLU A 83 14.45 12.97 0.20
C GLU A 83 14.19 12.28 1.55
N LYS A 84 14.04 13.03 2.65
CA LYS A 84 13.70 12.45 3.97
C LYS A 84 12.22 12.12 4.12
N THR A 85 11.39 12.49 3.14
CA THR A 85 9.97 12.18 3.14
C THR A 85 9.77 10.67 2.99
N LYS A 86 9.19 10.03 4.01
CA LYS A 86 8.77 8.63 3.90
C LYS A 86 7.66 8.51 2.88
N VAL A 87 7.76 7.54 1.98
CA VAL A 87 6.76 7.27 0.94
C VAL A 87 6.22 5.87 1.13
N LYS A 88 4.89 5.75 1.20
CA LYS A 88 4.18 4.47 1.27
C LYS A 88 3.35 4.23 0.02
N VAL A 89 3.45 3.04 -0.56
CA VAL A 89 2.49 2.52 -1.55
C VAL A 89 1.41 1.72 -0.84
N LEU A 90 0.17 2.19 -0.95
CA LEU A 90 -0.99 1.52 -0.39
C LEU A 90 -1.66 0.66 -1.46
N THR A 91 -2.25 -0.46 -1.06
CA THR A 91 -3.09 -1.28 -1.94
C THR A 91 -4.23 -1.96 -1.17
N THR A 92 -5.24 -2.46 -1.89
CA THR A 92 -6.34 -3.29 -1.36
C THR A 92 -6.21 -4.76 -1.74
N CYS A 93 -5.08 -5.20 -2.32
CA CYS A 93 -4.87 -6.58 -2.74
C CYS A 93 -3.69 -7.22 -1.98
N PRO A 94 -3.90 -8.31 -1.21
CA PRO A 94 -2.82 -9.00 -0.50
C PRO A 94 -1.73 -9.52 -1.44
N SER A 95 -2.10 -10.04 -2.61
CA SER A 95 -1.12 -10.50 -3.61
C SER A 95 -0.32 -9.35 -4.23
N CYS A 96 -0.92 -8.16 -4.35
CA CYS A 96 -0.18 -6.98 -4.79
C CYS A 96 0.72 -6.48 -3.68
N LEU A 97 0.29 -6.52 -2.42
CA LEU A 97 1.12 -6.12 -1.27
C LEU A 97 2.41 -6.94 -1.23
N GLN A 98 2.32 -8.27 -1.31
CA GLN A 98 3.49 -9.14 -1.36
C GLN A 98 4.42 -8.79 -2.54
N GLY A 99 3.86 -8.45 -3.69
CA GLY A 99 4.64 -8.03 -4.86
C GLY A 99 5.29 -6.66 -4.70
N LEU A 100 4.55 -5.69 -4.16
CA LEU A 100 4.98 -4.32 -3.94
C LEU A 100 6.09 -4.23 -2.89
N ASP A 101 6.08 -5.13 -1.91
CA ASP A 101 7.13 -5.21 -0.88
C ASP A 101 8.51 -5.50 -1.48
N ARG A 102 8.58 -6.19 -2.63
CA ARG A 102 9.83 -6.46 -3.38
C ARG A 102 10.45 -5.23 -4.04
N TYR A 103 9.79 -4.07 -3.97
CA TYR A 103 10.31 -2.78 -4.44
C TYR A 103 10.81 -1.91 -3.28
N ALA A 104 10.62 -2.33 -2.03
CA ALA A 104 10.88 -1.50 -0.87
C ALA A 104 12.35 -1.03 -0.80
N GLU A 105 13.29 -1.96 -1.00
CA GLU A 105 14.73 -1.67 -0.98
C GLU A 105 15.16 -0.81 -2.18
N ASP A 106 14.75 -1.20 -3.39
CA ASP A 106 15.17 -0.55 -4.64
C ASP A 106 14.65 0.91 -4.73
N SER A 107 13.38 1.13 -4.39
CA SER A 107 12.71 2.43 -4.55
C SER A 107 12.66 3.29 -3.27
N LYS A 108 13.19 2.77 -2.14
CA LYS A 108 13.13 3.41 -0.82
C LYS A 108 11.71 3.78 -0.41
N ILE A 109 10.79 2.85 -0.62
CA ILE A 109 9.36 2.98 -0.29
C ILE A 109 8.97 1.89 0.70
N GLU A 110 7.86 2.08 1.40
CA GLU A 110 7.21 1.04 2.21
C GLU A 110 5.91 0.61 1.51
N ALA A 111 5.55 -0.67 1.54
CA ALA A 111 4.27 -1.16 1.01
C ALA A 111 3.33 -1.53 2.17
N ASP A 112 2.06 -1.16 2.07
CA ASP A 112 1.07 -1.58 3.07
C ASP A 112 -0.34 -1.74 2.51
N TYR A 113 -1.16 -2.44 3.27
CA TYR A 113 -2.59 -2.56 3.03
C TYR A 113 -3.31 -1.32 3.56
N ILE A 114 -4.20 -0.73 2.76
CA ILE A 114 -4.87 0.53 3.15
C ILE A 114 -5.59 0.45 4.49
N VAL A 115 -6.26 -0.66 4.79
CA VAL A 115 -7.00 -0.84 6.06
C VAL A 115 -6.06 -0.89 7.26
N VAL A 116 -4.86 -1.46 7.09
CA VAL A 116 -3.84 -1.52 8.15
C VAL A 116 -3.31 -0.12 8.45
N GLU A 117 -3.00 0.66 7.40
CA GLU A 117 -2.54 2.04 7.59
C GLU A 117 -3.64 2.92 8.22
N LEU A 118 -4.91 2.75 7.80
CA LEU A 118 -6.04 3.43 8.43
C LEU A 118 -6.19 3.06 9.91
N ALA A 119 -6.02 1.77 10.25
CA ALA A 119 -6.06 1.33 11.65
C ALA A 119 -4.95 2.01 12.46
N ARG A 120 -3.70 2.06 11.97
CA ARG A 120 -2.62 2.80 12.65
C ARG A 120 -2.95 4.28 12.83
N LEU A 121 -3.45 4.94 11.79
CA LEU A 121 -3.77 6.37 11.83
C LEU A 121 -4.95 6.70 12.76
N LYS A 122 -5.93 5.80 12.91
CA LYS A 122 -7.14 6.05 13.70
C LYS A 122 -7.09 5.49 15.12
N LEU A 123 -6.40 4.36 15.31
CA LEU A 123 -6.38 3.60 16.56
C LEU A 123 -5.00 3.62 17.23
N GLY A 124 -3.97 4.16 16.57
CA GLY A 124 -2.60 4.26 17.08
C GLY A 124 -1.71 3.07 16.69
N GLU A 125 -0.41 3.19 16.94
CA GLU A 125 0.59 2.16 16.56
C GLU A 125 0.35 0.80 17.23
N ASN A 126 -0.23 0.77 18.43
CA ASN A 126 -0.49 -0.47 19.18
C ASN A 126 -1.83 -1.15 18.82
N TRP A 127 -2.53 -0.68 17.77
CA TRP A 127 -3.90 -1.09 17.46
C TRP A 127 -4.08 -2.61 17.35
N LEU A 128 -3.10 -3.32 16.78
CA LEU A 128 -3.19 -4.77 16.56
C LEU A 128 -3.16 -5.52 17.90
N ASN A 129 -2.25 -5.16 18.79
CA ASN A 129 -2.16 -5.78 20.11
C ASN A 129 -3.41 -5.50 20.93
N ASP A 130 -3.91 -4.26 20.91
CA ASP A 130 -5.14 -3.87 21.60
C ASP A 130 -6.35 -4.61 21.04
N PHE A 131 -6.42 -4.77 19.71
CA PHE A 131 -7.48 -5.53 19.04
C PHE A 131 -7.46 -7.01 19.45
N VAL A 132 -6.29 -7.65 19.38
CA VAL A 132 -6.12 -9.07 19.74
C VAL A 132 -6.45 -9.31 21.22
N ALA A 133 -5.99 -8.43 22.12
CA ALA A 133 -6.31 -8.53 23.54
C ALA A 133 -7.82 -8.47 23.80
N LYS A 134 -8.52 -7.52 23.15
CA LYS A 134 -9.99 -7.38 23.26
C LYS A 134 -10.73 -8.57 22.66
N ALA A 135 -10.30 -9.06 21.49
CA ALA A 135 -10.90 -10.22 20.84
C ALA A 135 -10.75 -11.50 21.67
N ASN A 136 -9.60 -11.69 22.30
CA ASN A 136 -9.33 -12.84 23.18
C ASN A 136 -10.14 -12.80 24.49
N ALA A 137 -10.42 -11.61 25.02
CA ALA A 137 -11.15 -11.45 26.29
C ALA A 137 -12.60 -11.97 26.24
N GLY A 138 -13.19 -12.11 25.04
CA GLY A 138 -14.56 -12.64 24.84
C GLY A 138 -14.66 -14.16 24.64
N GLY A 139 -13.54 -14.89 24.67
CA GLY A 139 -13.50 -16.32 24.35
C GLY A 139 -13.51 -16.57 22.85
N ILE A 140 -12.34 -16.75 22.24
CA ILE A 140 -12.25 -17.24 20.86
C ILE A 140 -12.74 -18.69 20.84
N GLU A 141 -13.84 -18.94 20.16
CA GLU A 141 -14.31 -20.29 19.89
C GLU A 141 -13.27 -20.98 19.00
N ARG A 142 -12.52 -21.93 19.57
CA ARG A 142 -11.49 -22.68 18.86
C ARG A 142 -12.16 -23.81 18.10
N VAL A 143 -12.33 -23.64 16.79
CA VAL A 143 -12.66 -24.76 15.91
C VAL A 143 -11.37 -25.54 15.68
N LEU A 144 -11.19 -26.61 16.46
CA LEU A 144 -10.17 -27.63 16.20
C LEU A 144 -10.71 -28.53 15.08
N LEU A 145 -10.08 -28.47 13.90
CA LEU A 145 -10.28 -29.43 12.81
C LEU A 145 -9.28 -30.58 12.94
#